data_AF-A0A918EEJ4-F1
#
_entry.id   AF-A0A918EEJ4-F1
#
_cell.length_a   1.000
_cell.length_b   1.000
_cell.length_c   1.000
_cell.angle_alpha   90.00
_cell.angle_beta   90.00
_cell.angle_gamma   90.00
#
_symmetry.space_group_name_H-M   'P 1'
#
loop_
_entity.id
_entity.type
_entity.pdbx_description
1 polymer ?
#
loop_
_entity_poly.entity_id
_entity_poly.type
_entity_poly.pdbx_seq_one_letter_code
_entity_poly.pdbx_strand_id
1 'polypeptide(L)'
;MDRSNADGVTGLRMTPHRRAVLRALAGLPGPAAVHTIHHALRASGERVGLSTVYRQIAALVDAGVIGTRPDRRGRHLFHLRTDDTHDHHLTCVRCGHAAPVDASVVLRWAADAAAAHGFSDITTWADLTGLCPRCPAGRATGTRSVTTVPEPPEEAER
;
A
#
# COMPACT_ATOMS: atom_id res chain seq x y z
N MET A 1 -9.12 36.06 -17.38
CA MET A 1 -8.92 35.68 -15.96
C MET A 1 -10.19 34.98 -15.50
N ASP A 2 -10.23 33.66 -15.61
CA ASP A 2 -11.08 32.82 -14.76
C ASP A 2 -10.51 31.39 -14.84
N ARG A 3 -10.01 30.89 -13.72
CA ARG A 3 -9.52 29.50 -13.55
C ARG A 3 -10.28 28.95 -12.37
N SER A 4 -11.51 28.55 -12.61
CA SER A 4 -12.35 27.96 -11.57
C SER A 4 -12.82 26.59 -12.04
N ASN A 5 -12.39 25.61 -11.24
CA ASN A 5 -13.11 24.39 -10.87
C ASN A 5 -12.57 23.07 -11.43
N ALA A 6 -11.76 22.42 -10.58
CA ALA A 6 -11.43 21.00 -10.65
C ALA A 6 -11.36 20.46 -9.21
N ASP A 7 -12.46 20.64 -8.48
CA ASP A 7 -12.71 19.92 -7.23
C ASP A 7 -13.33 18.56 -7.58
N GLY A 8 -12.47 17.56 -7.76
CA GLY A 8 -12.84 16.15 -7.82
C GLY A 8 -12.42 15.48 -6.51
N VAL A 9 -13.41 15.26 -5.63
CA VAL A 9 -13.37 14.43 -4.41
C VAL A 9 -12.18 14.70 -3.46
N THR A 10 -12.48 15.43 -2.37
CA THR A 10 -11.62 16.00 -1.31
C THR A 10 -10.98 17.34 -1.65
N GLY A 11 -11.40 18.40 -0.93
CA GLY A 11 -10.93 19.79 -1.07
C GLY A 11 -9.45 20.03 -0.69
N LEU A 12 -8.57 19.06 -0.92
CA LEU A 12 -7.15 19.16 -0.67
C LEU A 12 -6.48 20.01 -1.75
N ARG A 13 -6.11 21.24 -1.40
CA ARG A 13 -5.32 22.11 -2.30
C ARG A 13 -4.01 21.44 -2.73
N MET A 14 -3.81 21.19 -4.02
CA MET A 14 -2.58 20.57 -4.50
C MET A 14 -1.40 21.57 -4.56
N THR A 15 -0.55 21.61 -3.53
CA THR A 15 0.63 22.50 -3.42
C THR A 15 1.85 21.94 -4.17
N PRO A 16 2.87 22.77 -4.47
CA PRO A 16 4.12 22.29 -5.07
C PRO A 16 4.78 21.17 -4.26
N HIS A 17 4.79 21.27 -2.93
CA HIS A 17 5.33 20.23 -2.06
C HIS A 17 4.53 18.93 -2.10
N ARG A 18 3.19 18.99 -2.15
CA ARG A 18 2.35 17.78 -2.32
C ARG A 18 2.64 17.10 -3.65
N ARG A 19 2.72 17.87 -4.74
CA ARG A 19 3.10 17.33 -6.06
C ARG A 19 4.49 16.71 -6.05
N ALA A 20 5.45 17.33 -5.37
CA ALA A 20 6.79 16.79 -5.23
C ALA A 20 6.79 15.44 -4.51
N VAL A 21 6.07 15.33 -3.39
CA VAL A 21 5.91 14.06 -2.65
C VAL A 21 5.29 12.98 -3.52
N LEU A 22 4.22 13.29 -4.26
CA LEU A 22 3.56 12.35 -5.16
C LEU A 22 4.49 11.89 -6.28
N ARG A 23 5.23 12.81 -6.92
CA ARG A 23 6.23 12.45 -7.95
C ARG A 23 7.35 11.57 -7.39
N ALA A 24 7.86 11.91 -6.20
CA ALA A 24 8.91 11.12 -5.55
C ALA A 24 8.41 9.70 -5.24
N LEU A 25 7.18 9.57 -4.75
CA LEU A 25 6.56 8.27 -4.48
C LEU A 25 6.29 7.47 -5.77
N ALA A 26 5.82 8.12 -6.83
CA ALA A 26 5.58 7.49 -8.14
C ALA A 26 6.85 6.92 -8.78
N GLY A 27 8.01 7.52 -8.51
CA GLY A 27 9.31 7.06 -9.03
C GLY A 27 9.93 5.90 -8.25
N LEU A 28 9.32 5.47 -7.15
CA LEU A 28 9.82 4.35 -6.34
C LEU A 28 9.25 3.02 -6.85
N PRO A 29 9.98 1.91 -6.72
CA PRO A 29 9.56 0.60 -7.24
C PRO A 29 8.39 -0.03 -6.47
N GLY A 30 7.84 0.65 -5.47
CA GLY A 30 6.75 0.15 -4.65
C GLY A 30 6.55 0.97 -3.37
N PRO A 31 5.77 0.43 -2.41
CA PRO A 31 5.43 1.13 -1.18
C PRO A 31 6.68 1.45 -0.35
N ALA A 32 6.75 2.68 0.15
CA ALA A 32 7.98 3.23 0.68
C ALA A 32 7.78 3.88 2.05
N ALA A 33 8.80 3.75 2.91
CA ALA A 33 8.82 4.47 4.17
C ALA A 33 9.09 5.96 3.95
N VAL A 34 8.70 6.79 4.92
CA VAL A 34 8.84 8.25 4.83
C VAL A 34 10.27 8.70 4.51
N HIS A 35 11.28 8.01 5.07
CA HIS A 35 12.68 8.38 4.92
C HIS A 35 13.17 8.10 3.50
N THR A 36 12.66 7.04 2.86
CA THR A 36 12.93 6.72 1.45
C THR A 36 12.35 7.80 0.54
N ILE A 37 11.12 8.25 0.83
CA ILE A 37 10.47 9.33 0.08
C ILE A 37 11.24 10.65 0.26
N HIS A 38 11.65 10.97 1.51
CA HIS A 38 12.46 12.15 1.80
C HIS A 38 13.82 12.11 1.09
N HIS A 39 14.48 10.96 1.07
CA HIS A 39 15.73 10.77 0.34
C HIS A 39 15.55 10.98 -1.17
N ALA A 40 14.48 10.42 -1.75
CA ALA A 40 14.16 10.60 -3.17
C ALA A 40 13.90 12.07 -3.52
N LEU A 41 13.18 12.82 -2.67
CA LEU A 41 12.98 14.26 -2.82
C LEU A 41 14.31 15.03 -2.81
N ARG A 42 15.19 14.71 -1.86
CA ARG A 42 16.52 15.34 -1.77
C ARG A 42 17.37 15.05 -3.01
N ALA A 43 17.33 13.81 -3.50
CA ALA A 43 18.02 13.41 -4.72
C ALA A 43 17.49 14.14 -5.97
N SER A 44 16.22 14.52 -6.00
CA SER A 44 15.62 15.33 -7.07
C SER A 44 15.83 16.84 -6.89
N GLY A 45 16.66 17.28 -5.94
CA GLY A 45 16.95 18.69 -5.68
C GLY A 45 15.94 19.43 -4.79
N GLU A 46 14.90 18.75 -4.28
CA GLU A 46 13.91 19.37 -3.40
C GLU A 46 14.48 19.59 -2.00
N ARG A 47 14.58 20.85 -1.58
CA ARG A 47 15.08 21.24 -0.25
C ARG A 47 13.94 21.26 0.77
N VAL A 48 13.36 20.10 1.04
CA VAL A 48 12.29 19.93 2.01
C VAL A 48 12.79 19.24 3.29
N GLY A 49 12.37 19.77 4.45
CA GLY A 49 12.64 19.15 5.75
C GLY A 49 11.75 17.94 6.01
N LEU A 50 12.25 16.97 6.79
CA LEU A 50 11.52 15.73 7.08
C LEU A 50 10.14 15.97 7.73
N SER A 51 10.04 16.93 8.65
CA SER A 51 8.78 17.32 9.29
C SER A 51 7.74 17.83 8.28
N THR A 52 8.17 18.54 7.23
CA THR A 52 7.29 18.98 6.15
C THR A 52 6.81 17.80 5.30
N VAL A 53 7.68 16.82 5.04
CA VAL A 53 7.30 15.59 4.32
C VAL A 53 6.23 14.81 5.09
N TYR A 54 6.39 14.63 6.40
CA TYR A 54 5.36 14.03 7.25
C TYR A 54 4.01 14.74 7.14
N ARG A 55 4.00 16.09 7.26
CA ARG A 55 2.75 16.87 7.12
C ARG A 55 2.10 16.72 5.74
N GLN A 56 2.89 16.65 4.67
CA GLN A 56 2.35 16.44 3.33
C GLN A 56 1.77 15.03 3.16
N ILE A 57 2.47 14.01 3.66
CA ILE A 57 2.00 12.63 3.59
C ILE A 57 0.71 12.45 4.39
N ALA A 58 0.64 12.97 5.62
CA ALA A 58 -0.58 12.92 6.42
C ALA A 58 -1.77 13.53 5.67
N ALA A 59 -1.60 14.74 5.13
CA ALA A 59 -2.67 15.40 4.36
C ALA A 59 -3.07 14.65 3.08
N LEU A 60 -2.14 13.93 2.44
CA LEU A 60 -2.41 13.11 1.25
C LEU A 60 -3.08 11.78 1.60
N VAL A 61 -2.79 11.22 2.79
CA VAL A 61 -3.47 10.04 3.33
C VAL A 61 -4.90 10.39 3.72
N ASP A 62 -5.10 11.49 4.43
CA ASP A 62 -6.43 11.97 4.84
C ASP A 62 -7.33 12.26 3.62
N ALA A 63 -6.73 12.72 2.51
CA ALA A 63 -7.43 12.95 1.25
C ALA A 63 -7.61 11.69 0.39
N GLY A 64 -7.15 10.52 0.85
CA GLY A 64 -7.27 9.27 0.10
C GLY A 64 -6.43 9.21 -1.18
N VAL A 65 -5.42 10.06 -1.32
CA VAL A 65 -4.50 10.06 -2.48
C VAL A 65 -3.36 9.06 -2.27
N ILE A 66 -2.94 8.87 -1.00
CA ILE A 66 -1.90 7.93 -0.59
C ILE A 66 -2.51 6.90 0.36
N GLY A 67 -2.22 5.63 0.13
CA GLY A 67 -2.56 4.54 1.05
C GLY A 67 -1.42 4.28 2.03
N THR A 68 -1.76 3.74 3.19
CA THR A 68 -0.78 3.27 4.19
C THR A 68 -0.96 1.78 4.45
N ARG A 69 0.16 1.08 4.64
CA ARG A 69 0.17 -0.30 5.12
C ARG A 69 1.41 -0.55 6.00
N PRO A 70 1.36 -1.44 6.99
CA PRO A 70 2.53 -1.81 7.77
C PRO A 70 3.48 -2.73 6.98
N ASP A 71 4.79 -2.64 7.23
CA ASP A 71 5.75 -3.66 6.84
C ASP A 71 5.80 -4.82 7.85
N ARG A 72 6.65 -5.82 7.59
CA ARG A 72 6.85 -6.97 8.49
C ARG A 72 7.32 -6.60 9.91
N ARG A 73 7.78 -5.37 10.13
CA ARG A 73 8.22 -4.83 11.42
C ARG A 73 7.23 -3.81 11.99
N GLY A 74 6.04 -3.66 11.41
CA GLY A 74 5.01 -2.73 11.83
C GLY A 74 5.24 -1.28 11.41
N ARG A 75 6.22 -0.99 10.54
CA ARG A 75 6.50 0.38 10.08
C ARG A 75 5.57 0.76 8.94
N HIS A 76 5.06 2.00 8.95
CA HIS A 76 4.21 2.49 7.86
C HIS A 76 4.98 2.64 6.54
N LEU A 77 4.47 1.97 5.51
CA LEU A 77 4.81 2.16 4.11
C LEU A 77 3.66 2.90 3.42
N PHE A 78 4.03 3.82 2.54
CA PHE A 78 3.11 4.67 1.80
C PHE A 78 3.13 4.28 0.33
N HIS A 79 1.98 4.34 -0.33
CA HIS A 79 1.83 4.04 -1.76
C HIS A 79 0.79 4.96 -2.38
N LEU A 80 0.87 5.21 -3.68
CA LEU A 80 -0.19 5.92 -4.39
C LEU A 80 -1.44 5.04 -4.39
N ARG A 81 -2.61 5.61 -4.08
CA ARG A 81 -3.86 4.92 -4.36
C ARG A 81 -4.13 5.00 -5.85
N THR A 82 -4.35 3.85 -6.45
CA THR A 82 -4.97 3.68 -7.75
C THR A 82 -6.43 3.30 -7.51
N ASP A 83 -7.30 3.70 -8.43
CA ASP A 83 -8.73 3.80 -8.21
C ASP A 83 -9.36 2.42 -7.90
N ASP A 84 -9.83 2.24 -6.66
CA ASP A 84 -10.75 1.26 -6.03
C ASP A 84 -11.20 -0.05 -6.73
N THR A 85 -10.40 -0.66 -7.60
CA THR A 85 -10.67 -2.04 -8.07
C THR A 85 -9.45 -2.93 -7.87
N HIS A 86 -9.34 -3.50 -6.67
CA HIS A 86 -8.53 -4.69 -6.39
C HIS A 86 -7.09 -4.64 -6.92
N ASP A 87 -6.35 -3.57 -6.62
CA ASP A 87 -4.92 -3.40 -6.98
C ASP A 87 -3.98 -4.28 -6.16
N HIS A 88 -4.26 -5.58 -6.09
CA HIS A 88 -3.34 -6.52 -5.48
C HIS A 88 -2.26 -6.88 -6.50
N HIS A 89 -1.03 -6.85 -6.02
CA HIS A 89 0.14 -7.11 -6.85
C HIS A 89 0.99 -8.17 -6.17
N LEU A 90 1.42 -9.16 -6.95
CA LEU A 90 2.49 -10.08 -6.58
C LEU A 90 3.82 -9.44 -6.97
N THR A 91 4.59 -9.01 -5.97
CA THR A 91 5.85 -8.28 -6.18
C THR A 91 7.07 -9.17 -5.96
N CYS A 92 7.99 -9.17 -6.91
CA CYS A 92 9.28 -9.84 -6.80
C CYS A 92 10.19 -9.12 -5.81
N VAL A 93 10.61 -9.82 -4.75
CA VAL A 93 11.50 -9.26 -3.72
C VAL A 93 12.92 -8.97 -4.21
N ARG A 94 13.29 -9.46 -5.41
CA ARG A 94 14.63 -9.27 -5.97
C ARG A 94 14.70 -8.14 -6.99
N CYS A 95 13.78 -8.11 -7.95
CA CYS A 95 13.84 -7.14 -9.04
C CYS A 95 12.69 -6.11 -9.02
N GLY A 96 11.73 -6.25 -8.09
CA GLY A 96 10.58 -5.34 -8.00
C GLY A 96 9.52 -5.53 -9.09
N HIS A 97 9.68 -6.50 -9.99
CA HIS A 97 8.64 -6.82 -10.97
C HIS A 97 7.32 -7.17 -10.24
N ALA A 98 6.24 -6.48 -10.62
CA ALA A 98 4.91 -6.67 -10.09
C ALA A 98 3.98 -7.25 -11.15
N ALA A 99 3.16 -8.23 -10.78
CA ALA A 99 2.09 -8.76 -11.60
C ALA A 99 0.75 -8.58 -10.87
N PRO A 100 -0.33 -8.16 -11.56
CA PRO A 100 -1.65 -8.03 -10.96
C PRO A 100 -2.18 -9.40 -10.54
N VAL A 101 -2.94 -9.45 -9.45
CA VAL A 101 -3.58 -10.67 -8.95
C VAL A 101 -4.99 -10.36 -8.45
N ASP A 102 -5.91 -11.30 -8.65
CA ASP A 102 -7.22 -11.27 -8.00
C ASP A 102 -7.07 -11.77 -6.56
N ALA A 103 -7.28 -10.90 -5.58
CA ALA A 103 -7.28 -11.26 -4.16
C ALA A 103 -8.69 -11.34 -3.55
N SER A 104 -9.75 -11.37 -4.38
CA SER A 104 -11.13 -11.41 -3.93
C SER A 104 -11.41 -12.54 -2.92
N VAL A 105 -10.80 -13.71 -3.11
CA VAL A 105 -10.91 -14.85 -2.19
C VAL A 105 -10.35 -14.51 -0.81
N VAL A 106 -9.16 -13.90 -0.76
CA VAL A 106 -8.49 -13.54 0.50
C VAL A 106 -9.25 -12.43 1.23
N LEU A 107 -9.71 -11.42 0.48
CA LEU A 107 -10.45 -10.30 1.05
C LEU A 107 -11.82 -10.73 1.59
N ARG A 108 -12.53 -11.59 0.85
CA ARG A 108 -13.81 -12.16 1.31
C ARG A 108 -13.62 -12.97 2.59
N TRP A 109 -12.65 -13.88 2.61
CA TRP A 109 -12.32 -14.63 3.82
C TRP A 109 -12.01 -13.71 5.01
N ALA A 110 -11.25 -12.63 4.81
CA ALA A 110 -10.92 -11.69 5.89
C ALA A 110 -12.16 -10.94 6.41
N ALA A 111 -13.08 -10.56 5.50
CA ALA A 111 -14.35 -9.95 5.87
C ALA A 111 -15.24 -10.92 6.67
N ASP A 112 -15.35 -12.17 6.20
CA ASP A 112 -16.15 -13.21 6.85
C ASP A 112 -15.61 -13.53 8.26
N ALA A 113 -14.28 -13.65 8.38
CA ALA A 113 -13.63 -13.88 9.67
C ALA A 113 -13.87 -12.73 10.66
N ALA A 114 -13.78 -11.48 10.21
CA ALA A 114 -14.08 -10.33 11.06
C ALA A 114 -15.53 -10.30 11.52
N ALA A 115 -16.47 -10.56 10.60
CA ALA A 115 -17.90 -10.60 10.89
C ALA A 115 -18.24 -11.69 11.91
N ALA A 116 -17.65 -12.89 11.77
CA ALA A 116 -17.82 -14.01 12.71
C ALA A 116 -17.38 -13.67 14.15
N HIS A 117 -16.48 -12.70 14.32
CA HIS A 117 -16.00 -12.23 15.62
C HIS A 117 -16.62 -10.88 16.06
N GLY A 118 -17.61 -10.36 15.34
CA GLY A 118 -18.31 -9.11 15.68
C GLY A 118 -17.50 -7.84 15.42
N PHE A 119 -16.46 -7.89 14.59
CA PHE A 119 -15.71 -6.70 14.18
C PHE A 119 -16.43 -5.98 13.03
N SER A 120 -16.39 -4.64 13.04
CA SER A 120 -16.89 -3.74 11.99
C SER A 120 -15.82 -2.73 11.60
N ASP A 121 -15.98 -2.06 10.46
CA ASP A 121 -15.04 -1.07 9.91
C ASP A 121 -13.59 -1.57 9.83
N ILE A 122 -13.42 -2.83 9.42
CA ILE A 122 -12.09 -3.44 9.33
C ILE A 122 -11.28 -2.84 8.18
N THR A 123 -9.98 -2.68 8.42
CA THR A 123 -9.02 -2.37 7.37
C THR A 123 -8.23 -3.63 7.04
N THR A 124 -8.37 -4.12 5.81
CA THR A 124 -7.65 -5.31 5.32
C THR A 124 -6.61 -4.90 4.31
N TRP A 125 -5.39 -5.42 4.46
CA TRP A 125 -4.31 -5.29 3.48
C TRP A 125 -3.77 -6.68 3.14
N ALA A 126 -3.47 -6.89 1.85
CA ALA A 126 -2.92 -8.15 1.36
C ALA A 126 -1.70 -7.87 0.48
N ASP A 127 -0.54 -8.34 0.94
CA ASP A 127 0.73 -8.19 0.24
C ASP A 127 1.24 -9.54 -0.26
N LEU A 128 1.22 -9.71 -1.58
CA LEU A 128 1.77 -10.90 -2.22
C LEU A 128 3.21 -10.61 -2.62
N THR A 129 4.15 -11.36 -2.05
CA THR A 129 5.58 -11.21 -2.35
C THR A 129 6.23 -12.56 -2.64
N GLY A 130 7.16 -12.57 -3.60
CA GLY A 130 7.83 -13.80 -4.02
C GLY A 130 9.04 -13.55 -4.92
N LEU A 131 9.44 -14.54 -5.70
CA LEU A 131 10.42 -14.39 -6.77
C LEU A 131 9.72 -14.54 -8.12
N CYS A 132 9.96 -13.62 -9.05
CA CYS A 132 9.46 -13.78 -10.41
C CYS A 132 10.26 -14.86 -11.15
N PRO A 133 9.73 -15.41 -12.26
CA PRO A 133 10.42 -16.44 -13.04
C PRO A 133 11.79 -16.01 -13.57
N ARG A 134 12.05 -14.70 -13.69
CA ARG A 134 13.32 -14.13 -14.16
C ARG A 134 14.39 -14.02 -13.06
N CYS A 135 14.01 -14.18 -11.80
CA CYS A 135 14.91 -14.08 -10.66
C CYS A 135 15.29 -15.48 -10.16
N PRO A 136 16.56 -15.91 -10.26
CA PRO A 136 16.95 -17.24 -9.84
C PRO A 136 16.72 -17.39 -8.33
N ALA A 137 16.07 -18.46 -7.91
CA ALA A 137 15.99 -18.80 -6.49
C ALA A 137 17.42 -18.98 -5.97
N GLY A 138 17.91 -18.00 -5.21
CA GLY A 138 19.11 -18.23 -4.41
C GLY A 138 18.75 -19.37 -3.48
N ARG A 139 19.56 -20.44 -3.48
CA ARG A 139 19.36 -21.70 -2.76
C ARG A 139 18.59 -21.47 -1.45
N ALA A 140 17.28 -21.73 -1.47
CA ALA A 140 16.40 -21.38 -0.37
C ALA A 140 16.47 -22.49 0.69
N THR A 141 17.30 -22.30 1.71
CA THR A 141 17.11 -22.99 2.99
C THR A 141 16.02 -22.23 3.74
N GLY A 142 14.80 -22.73 3.71
CA GLY A 142 13.67 -22.08 4.37
C GLY A 142 12.34 -22.56 3.82
N THR A 143 11.89 -23.68 4.35
CA THR A 143 10.59 -24.30 4.08
C THR A 143 9.47 -23.28 4.24
N ARG A 144 8.52 -23.34 3.29
CA ARG A 144 7.26 -22.59 3.29
C ARG A 144 6.45 -22.92 4.54
N SER A 145 6.00 -21.90 5.25
CA SER A 145 4.83 -22.00 6.13
C SER A 145 3.71 -21.23 5.44
N VAL A 146 2.90 -21.95 4.66
CA VAL A 146 1.50 -21.54 4.52
C VAL A 146 0.87 -21.99 5.82
N THR A 147 0.60 -21.06 6.73
CA THR A 147 -0.35 -21.33 7.80
C THR A 147 -1.70 -21.43 7.11
N THR A 148 -2.16 -22.66 6.87
CA THR A 148 -3.56 -22.89 6.53
C THR A 148 -4.38 -22.31 7.66
N VAL A 149 -5.18 -21.30 7.34
CA VAL A 149 -6.21 -20.82 8.27
C VAL A 149 -7.21 -21.97 8.47
N PRO A 150 -7.55 -22.35 9.70
CA PRO A 150 -8.62 -23.31 9.94
C PRO A 150 -9.94 -22.80 9.32
N GLU A 151 -10.70 -23.69 8.70
CA GLU A 151 -12.04 -23.38 8.19
C GLU A 151 -12.92 -22.86 9.35
N PRO A 152 -13.76 -21.84 9.12
CA PRO A 152 -14.70 -21.39 10.14
C PRO A 152 -15.59 -22.57 10.56
N PRO A 153 -15.95 -22.69 11.84
CA PRO A 153 -16.79 -23.78 12.29
C PRO A 153 -18.12 -23.71 11.55
N GLU A 154 -18.44 -24.77 10.79
CA GLU A 154 -19.78 -24.96 10.23
C GLU A 154 -20.80 -24.85 11.37
N GLU A 155 -21.78 -23.98 11.15
CA GLU A 155 -22.87 -23.68 12.06
C GLU A 155 -23.46 -24.98 12.62
N ALA A 156 -23.36 -25.14 13.95
CA ALA A 156 -24.16 -26.14 14.64
C ALA A 156 -25.61 -25.71 14.55
N GLU A 157 -26.35 -26.30 13.61
CA GLU A 157 -27.81 -26.37 13.63
C GLU A 157 -28.29 -26.74 15.04
N ARG A 158 -28.94 -25.79 15.72
CA ARG A 158 -30.15 -25.95 16.56
C ARG A 158 -30.58 -24.63 17.19
#